data_AF-A0A972CQF8-F1
#
_entry.id   AF-A0A972CQF8-F1
#
_cell.length_a   1.000
_cell.length_b   1.000
_cell.length_c   1.000
_cell.angle_alpha   90.00
_cell.angle_beta   90.00
_cell.angle_gamma   90.00
#
_symmetry.space_group_name_H-M   'P 1'
#
loop_
_entity.id
_entity.type
_entity.pdbx_description
1 polymer ?
#
loop_
_entity_poly.entity_id
_entity_poly.type
_entity_poly.pdbx_seq_one_letter_code
_entity_poly.pdbx_strand_id
1 'polypeptide(L)'
;MSKDKHNLCQQFAQILNGTILNQDPCTVLRLRNIDAEILGRPSQSSLTRGALFSFESPDGQGRTLNLGETVILQDEINPFISELRERNIIVTALHNHWLFDEPRLFYIHFESIDQPLDFAKKAAESFQVLQD
;
A
#
# COMPACT_ATOMS: atom_id res chain seq x y z
N MET A 1 -12.56 -21.44 3.48
CA MET A 1 -12.99 -20.04 3.23
C MET A 1 -14.20 -20.02 2.31
N SER A 2 -15.13 -19.08 2.51
CA SER A 2 -16.29 -18.87 1.61
C SER A 2 -15.84 -18.36 0.23
N LYS A 3 -16.56 -18.70 -0.84
CA LYS A 3 -16.38 -18.14 -2.19
C LYS A 3 -16.45 -16.60 -2.19
N ASP A 4 -17.23 -16.02 -1.28
CA ASP A 4 -17.42 -14.57 -1.19
C ASP A 4 -16.13 -13.85 -0.76
N LYS A 5 -15.38 -14.41 0.20
CA LYS A 5 -14.07 -13.87 0.61
C LYS A 5 -13.06 -13.89 -0.54
N HIS A 6 -13.06 -14.97 -1.34
CA HIS A 6 -12.15 -15.10 -2.48
C HIS A 6 -12.45 -14.05 -3.55
N ASN A 7 -13.73 -13.87 -3.90
CA ASN A 7 -14.15 -12.84 -4.85
C ASN A 7 -13.83 -11.42 -4.35
N LEU A 8 -14.02 -11.18 -3.04
CA LEU A 8 -13.69 -9.90 -2.43
C LEU A 8 -12.17 -9.58 -2.54
N CYS A 9 -11.31 -10.54 -2.23
CA CYS A 9 -9.86 -10.37 -2.35
C CYS A 9 -9.40 -10.16 -3.81
N GLN A 10 -10.08 -10.80 -4.78
CA GLN A 10 -9.84 -10.56 -6.20
C GLN A 10 -10.19 -9.13 -6.63
N GLN A 11 -11.36 -8.63 -6.23
CA GLN A 11 -11.76 -7.24 -6.52
C GLN A 11 -10.83 -6.23 -5.85
N PHE A 12 -10.44 -6.50 -4.60
CA PHE A 12 -9.47 -5.69 -3.86
C PHE A 12 -8.14 -5.59 -4.62
N ALA A 13 -7.60 -6.72 -5.08
CA ALA A 13 -6.37 -6.77 -5.87
C ALA A 13 -6.50 -6.04 -7.22
N GLN A 14 -7.65 -6.18 -7.88
CA GLN A 14 -7.91 -5.52 -9.16
C GLN A 14 -7.94 -3.99 -9.02
N ILE A 15 -8.60 -3.46 -7.99
CA ILE A 15 -8.65 -2.00 -7.73
C ILE A 15 -7.25 -1.45 -7.47
N LEU A 16 -6.44 -2.18 -6.72
CA LEU A 16 -5.09 -1.77 -6.35
C LEU A 16 -4.05 -2.04 -7.45
N ASN A 17 -4.45 -2.62 -8.58
CA ASN A 17 -3.56 -3.06 -9.65
C ASN A 17 -2.39 -3.91 -9.11
N GLY A 18 -2.71 -4.86 -8.23
CA GLY A 18 -1.73 -5.66 -7.50
C GLY A 18 -1.94 -7.17 -7.64
N THR A 19 -0.95 -7.94 -7.18
CA THR A 19 -0.98 -9.40 -7.12
C THR A 19 -1.34 -9.86 -5.71
N ILE A 20 -2.23 -10.84 -5.59
CA ILE A 20 -2.58 -11.42 -4.29
C ILE A 20 -1.42 -12.30 -3.80
N LEU A 21 -0.89 -11.98 -2.61
CA LEU A 21 0.12 -12.78 -1.91
C LEU A 21 -0.51 -13.79 -0.94
N ASN A 22 -1.60 -13.39 -0.28
CA ASN A 22 -2.33 -14.22 0.67
C ASN A 22 -3.83 -13.94 0.60
N GLN A 23 -4.65 -14.94 0.94
CA GLN A 23 -6.11 -14.87 0.81
C GLN A 23 -6.84 -14.67 2.16
N ASP A 24 -6.21 -14.97 3.30
CA ASP A 24 -6.79 -14.76 4.65
C ASP A 24 -5.68 -14.54 5.70
N PRO A 25 -5.47 -13.30 6.20
CA PRO A 25 -6.08 -12.06 5.69
C PRO A 25 -5.67 -11.83 4.23
N CYS A 26 -6.53 -11.15 3.46
CA CYS A 26 -6.20 -10.82 2.07
C CYS A 26 -5.01 -9.87 2.06
N THR A 27 -3.97 -10.18 1.29
CA THR A 27 -2.77 -9.35 1.15
C THR A 27 -2.43 -9.19 -0.32
N VAL A 28 -2.26 -7.95 -0.76
CA VAL A 28 -1.99 -7.58 -2.14
C VAL A 28 -0.70 -6.79 -2.23
N LEU A 29 0.16 -7.16 -3.17
CA LEU A 29 1.37 -6.44 -3.53
C LEU A 29 1.20 -5.73 -4.87
N ARG A 30 1.36 -4.41 -4.88
CA ARG A 30 1.62 -3.62 -6.09
C ARG A 30 3.12 -3.29 -6.13
N LEU A 31 3.75 -3.47 -7.28
CA LEU A 31 5.12 -3.01 -7.50
C LEU A 31 5.08 -1.62 -8.13
N ARG A 32 5.77 -0.69 -7.50
CA ARG A 32 6.08 0.64 -8.04
C ARG A 32 7.25 0.57 -8.99
N ASN A 33 7.42 1.59 -9.82
CA ASN A 33 8.56 1.70 -10.72
C ASN A 33 9.60 2.66 -10.12
N ILE A 34 10.47 2.12 -9.26
CA ILE A 34 11.50 2.90 -8.58
C ILE A 34 12.84 2.27 -8.93
N ASP A 35 13.69 3.06 -9.58
CA ASP A 35 15.06 2.70 -9.89
C ASP A 35 15.98 3.18 -8.75
N ALA A 36 16.08 2.35 -7.71
CA ALA A 36 16.93 2.61 -6.56
C ALA A 36 18.19 1.77 -6.58
N GLU A 37 19.29 2.36 -6.11
CA GLU A 37 20.53 1.68 -5.79
C GLU A 37 20.71 1.59 -4.28
N ILE A 38 21.32 0.50 -3.80
CA ILE A 38 21.78 0.36 -2.42
C ILE A 38 23.23 -0.11 -2.47
N LEU A 39 24.14 0.59 -1.77
CA LEU A 39 25.59 0.30 -1.82
C LEU A 39 26.15 0.32 -3.26
N GLY A 40 25.63 1.20 -4.12
CA GLY A 40 26.02 1.33 -5.53
C GLY A 40 25.62 0.16 -6.41
N ARG A 41 24.57 -0.59 -6.02
CA ARG A 41 23.99 -1.70 -6.81
C ARG A 41 22.50 -1.46 -7.04
N PRO A 42 22.00 -1.57 -8.29
CA PRO A 42 20.58 -1.40 -8.57
C PRO A 42 19.76 -2.51 -7.90
N SER A 43 18.60 -2.13 -7.34
CA SER A 43 17.64 -3.04 -6.73
C SER A 43 16.35 -3.08 -7.53
N GLN A 44 15.93 -4.30 -7.88
CA GLN A 44 14.62 -4.58 -8.46
C GLN A 44 13.75 -5.39 -7.49
N SER A 45 14.16 -5.47 -6.22
CA SER A 45 13.48 -6.22 -5.17
C SER A 45 12.14 -5.58 -4.80
N SER A 46 11.14 -6.39 -4.43
CA SER A 46 9.90 -5.89 -3.81
C SER A 46 10.16 -5.09 -2.53
N LEU A 47 11.30 -5.30 -1.86
CA LEU A 47 11.69 -4.53 -0.68
C LEU A 47 11.96 -3.04 -0.97
N THR A 48 12.31 -2.68 -2.21
CA THR A 48 12.62 -1.30 -2.61
C THR A 48 11.58 -0.71 -3.57
N ARG A 49 10.56 -1.48 -3.90
CA ARG A 49 9.52 -1.11 -4.88
C ARG A 49 8.10 -1.43 -4.41
N GLY A 50 7.95 -2.02 -3.22
CA GLY A 50 6.69 -2.59 -2.76
C GLY A 50 5.68 -1.54 -2.30
N ALA A 51 4.43 -1.77 -2.65
CA ALA A 51 3.26 -1.27 -1.97
C ALA A 51 2.41 -2.46 -1.54
N LEU A 52 2.17 -2.60 -0.24
CA LEU A 52 1.39 -3.70 0.33
C LEU A 52 0.09 -3.17 0.88
N PHE A 53 -0.97 -3.95 0.70
CA PHE A 53 -2.31 -3.64 1.20
C PHE A 53 -2.92 -4.91 1.77
N SER A 54 -3.62 -4.79 2.88
CA SER A 54 -4.38 -5.90 3.45
C SER A 54 -5.68 -5.45 4.08
N PHE A 55 -6.57 -6.42 4.27
CA PHE A 55 -7.73 -6.26 5.12
C PHE A 55 -7.91 -7.51 5.99
N GLU A 56 -8.25 -7.26 7.26
CA GLU A 56 -8.56 -8.29 8.25
C GLU A 56 -9.99 -8.82 8.10
N SER A 57 -10.40 -9.75 8.97
CA SER A 57 -11.78 -10.21 8.98
C SER A 57 -12.76 -9.06 9.32
N PRO A 58 -13.96 -9.04 8.68
CA PRO A 58 -14.91 -7.96 8.87
C PRO A 58 -15.59 -7.99 10.24
N ASP A 59 -15.97 -6.81 10.74
CA ASP A 59 -16.86 -6.63 11.88
C ASP A 59 -18.33 -6.94 11.49
N GLY A 60 -19.25 -6.82 12.46
CA GLY A 60 -20.68 -7.05 12.23
C GLY A 60 -21.36 -6.08 11.26
N GLN A 61 -20.65 -5.05 10.79
CA GLN A 61 -21.11 -4.06 9.81
C GLN A 61 -20.38 -4.20 8.46
N GLY A 62 -19.52 -5.21 8.30
CA GLY A 62 -18.76 -5.44 7.07
C GLY A 62 -17.50 -4.56 6.93
N ARG A 63 -17.11 -3.81 7.96
CA ARG A 63 -15.88 -3.00 7.95
C ARG A 63 -14.71 -3.83 8.46
N THR A 64 -13.52 -3.53 7.97
CA THR A 64 -12.29 -4.26 8.27
C THR A 64 -11.25 -3.31 8.84
N LEU A 65 -10.29 -3.84 9.60
CA LEU A 65 -9.00 -3.18 9.74
C LEU A 65 -8.30 -3.31 8.40
N ASN A 66 -8.05 -2.19 7.75
CA ASN A 66 -7.32 -2.11 6.49
C ASN A 66 -5.95 -1.49 6.74
N LEU A 67 -4.91 -2.13 6.21
CA LEU A 67 -3.53 -1.69 6.36
C LEU A 67 -2.94 -1.44 4.98
N GLY A 68 -2.11 -0.43 4.88
CA GLY A 68 -1.29 -0.16 3.72
C GLY A 68 0.09 0.31 4.08
N GLU A 69 1.05 -0.04 3.25
CA GLU A 69 2.38 0.54 3.26
C GLU A 69 2.90 0.72 1.84
N THR A 70 3.81 1.66 1.65
CA THR A 70 4.56 1.75 0.40
C THR A 70 5.92 2.37 0.58
N VAL A 71 6.87 1.89 -0.23
CA VAL A 71 8.10 2.64 -0.52
C VAL A 71 7.70 3.97 -1.15
N ILE A 72 8.28 5.07 -0.68
CA ILE A 72 7.94 6.42 -1.11
C ILE A 72 9.20 7.28 -1.26
N LEU A 73 9.24 8.13 -2.30
CA LEU A 73 10.33 9.07 -2.53
C LEU A 73 10.15 10.32 -1.65
N GLN A 74 11.26 11.00 -1.35
CA GLN A 74 11.25 12.14 -0.43
C GLN A 74 10.29 13.27 -0.85
N ASP A 75 10.18 13.55 -2.14
CA ASP A 75 9.32 14.58 -2.73
C ASP A 75 7.83 14.19 -2.75
N GLU A 76 7.53 12.89 -2.70
CA GLU A 76 6.17 12.34 -2.72
C GLU A 76 5.48 12.34 -1.35
N ILE A 77 6.25 12.44 -0.25
CA ILE A 77 5.76 12.24 1.12
C ILE A 77 4.57 13.15 1.46
N ASN A 78 4.74 14.46 1.34
CA ASN A 78 3.70 15.41 1.74
C ASN A 78 2.47 15.41 0.82
N PRO A 79 2.62 15.34 -0.53
CA PRO A 79 1.48 15.12 -1.42
C PRO A 79 0.68 13.87 -1.03
N PHE A 80 1.36 12.74 -0.83
CA PHE A 80 0.69 11.49 -0.52
C PHE A 80 -0.02 11.50 0.84
N ILE A 81 0.63 12.05 1.88
CA ILE A 81 0.00 12.26 3.19
C ILE A 81 -1.27 13.11 3.08
N SER A 82 -1.26 14.13 2.23
CA SER A 82 -2.40 15.03 2.04
C SER A 82 -3.58 14.28 1.41
N GLU A 83 -3.33 13.52 0.35
CA GLU A 83 -4.36 12.69 -0.32
C GLU A 83 -4.97 11.62 0.60
N LEU A 84 -4.13 10.95 1.40
CA LEU A 84 -4.59 9.96 2.37
C LEU A 84 -5.51 10.60 3.42
N ARG A 85 -5.11 11.75 3.98
CA ARG A 85 -5.88 12.46 5.00
C ARG A 85 -7.21 12.99 4.47
N GLU A 86 -7.23 13.52 3.25
CA GLU A 86 -8.46 13.98 2.60
C GLU A 86 -9.49 12.84 2.45
N ARG A 87 -9.02 11.60 2.31
CA ARG A 87 -9.86 10.40 2.20
C ARG A 87 -10.15 9.71 3.53
N ASN A 88 -9.80 10.35 4.66
CA ASN A 88 -9.93 9.82 6.02
C ASN A 88 -9.13 8.54 6.26
N ILE A 89 -7.97 8.40 5.61
CA ILE A 89 -6.99 7.36 5.90
C ILE A 89 -5.95 7.93 6.87
N ILE A 90 -5.69 7.21 7.96
CA ILE A 90 -4.76 7.63 9.01
C ILE A 90 -3.35 7.25 8.59
N VAL A 91 -2.43 8.20 8.60
CA VAL A 91 -0.98 7.94 8.43
C VAL A 91 -0.37 7.69 9.81
N THR A 92 0.24 6.52 10.01
CA THR A 92 0.71 6.06 11.32
C THR A 92 2.21 6.13 11.49
N ALA A 93 2.98 5.93 10.42
CA ALA A 93 4.44 5.96 10.46
C ALA A 93 5.05 6.42 9.14
N LEU A 94 6.22 7.07 9.25
CA LEU A 94 7.10 7.42 8.15
C LEU A 94 8.54 7.19 8.63
N HIS A 95 9.31 6.37 7.90
CA HIS A 95 10.69 6.03 8.25
C HIS A 95 11.49 5.56 7.04
N ASN A 96 12.79 5.27 7.17
CA ASN A 96 13.65 4.71 6.11
C ASN A 96 14.21 3.35 6.53
N HIS A 97 14.41 2.42 5.59
CA HIS A 97 15.04 1.11 5.85
C HIS A 97 16.54 1.08 5.53
N TRP A 98 16.98 1.90 4.57
CA TRP A 98 18.34 1.86 4.03
C TRP A 98 19.16 3.08 4.45
N LEU A 99 20.49 2.93 4.51
CA LEU A 99 21.43 4.00 4.88
C LEU A 99 22.16 4.63 3.69
N PHE A 100 22.32 3.89 2.60
CA PHE A 100 23.10 4.28 1.41
C PHE A 100 22.31 4.02 0.13
N ASP A 101 21.03 4.37 0.19
CA ASP A 101 20.09 4.31 -0.92
C ASP A 101 20.13 5.58 -1.76
N GLU A 102 20.01 5.44 -3.08
CA GLU A 102 19.87 6.53 -4.04
C GLU A 102 18.85 6.13 -5.12
N PRO A 103 17.74 6.88 -5.32
CA PRO A 103 17.31 8.02 -4.53
C PRO A 103 16.96 7.61 -3.09
N ARG A 104 16.85 8.61 -2.21
CA ARG A 104 16.48 8.38 -0.81
C ARG A 104 15.09 7.76 -0.71
N LEU A 105 15.00 6.53 -0.20
CA LEU A 105 13.76 5.80 0.01
C LEU A 105 13.25 5.98 1.43
N PHE A 106 11.95 6.22 1.52
CA PHE A 106 11.17 6.16 2.76
C PHE A 106 10.09 5.09 2.65
N TYR A 107 9.45 4.81 3.76
CA TYR A 107 8.37 3.86 3.93
C TYR A 107 7.30 4.54 4.76
N ILE A 108 6.09 4.58 4.21
CA ILE A 108 4.93 5.17 4.87
C ILE A 108 3.90 4.09 5.16
N HIS A 109 3.37 4.10 6.39
CA HIS A 109 2.31 3.19 6.83
C HIS A 109 1.03 3.98 7.07
N PHE A 110 -0.08 3.38 6.68
CA PHE A 110 -1.40 3.99 6.79
C PHE A 110 -2.48 2.95 7.02
N GLU A 111 -3.56 3.35 7.68
CA GLU A 111 -4.64 2.45 8.09
C GLU A 111 -6.02 3.12 8.09
N SER A 112 -7.06 2.31 8.00
CA SER A 112 -8.44 2.75 8.25
C SER A 112 -9.34 1.62 8.73
N ILE A 113 -10.43 1.99 9.39
CA ILE A 113 -11.58 1.09 9.62
C ILE A 113 -12.66 1.45 8.59
N ASP A 114 -12.79 0.65 7.54
CA ASP A 114 -13.67 0.90 6.41
C ASP A 114 -14.08 -0.43 5.75
N GLN A 115 -15.05 -0.39 4.82
CA GLN A 115 -15.25 -1.52 3.91
C GLN A 115 -13.98 -1.71 3.05
N PRO A 116 -13.53 -2.96 2.82
CA PRO A 116 -12.24 -3.22 2.19
C PRO A 116 -12.14 -2.66 0.76
N LEU A 117 -13.22 -2.71 -0.03
CA LEU A 117 -13.21 -2.15 -1.39
C LEU A 117 -13.24 -0.61 -1.39
N ASP A 118 -13.77 0.02 -0.36
CA ASP A 118 -13.73 1.49 -0.24
C ASP A 118 -12.33 1.96 0.16
N PHE A 119 -11.67 1.24 1.09
CA PHE A 119 -10.24 1.45 1.37
C PHE A 119 -9.41 1.28 0.09
N ALA A 120 -9.62 0.20 -0.67
CA ALA A 120 -8.86 -0.06 -1.89
C ALA A 120 -8.97 1.10 -2.91
N LYS A 121 -10.18 1.64 -3.12
CA LYS A 121 -10.40 2.77 -4.03
C LYS A 121 -9.70 4.03 -3.55
N LYS A 122 -9.91 4.39 -2.28
CA LYS A 122 -9.29 5.57 -1.67
C LYS A 122 -7.76 5.50 -1.72
N ALA A 123 -7.20 4.33 -1.43
CA ALA A 123 -5.77 4.08 -1.55
C ALA A 123 -5.31 4.20 -3.00
N ALA A 124 -5.97 3.53 -3.95
CA ALA A 124 -5.62 3.61 -5.38
C ALA A 124 -5.65 5.04 -5.94
N GLU A 125 -6.63 5.86 -5.52
CA GLU A 125 -6.71 7.28 -5.86
C GLU A 125 -5.57 8.08 -5.23
N SER A 126 -5.24 7.83 -3.96
CA SER A 126 -4.12 8.51 -3.29
C SER A 126 -2.78 8.20 -3.97
N PHE A 127 -2.65 7.02 -4.59
CA PHE A 127 -1.43 6.65 -5.34
C PHE A 127 -1.25 7.45 -6.63
N GLN A 128 -2.22 8.23 -7.10
CA GLN A 128 -2.10 9.02 -8.33
C GLN A 128 -1.09 10.17 -8.23
N VAL A 129 -0.71 10.58 -7.01
CA VAL A 129 0.33 11.60 -6.80
C VAL A 129 1.74 11.02 -6.68
N LEU A 130 1.87 9.70 -6.77
CA LEU A 130 3.15 9.00 -6.77
C LEU A 130 3.65 8.81 -8.21
N GLN A 131 4.96 8.92 -8.41
CA GLN A 131 5.59 8.63 -9.69
C GLN A 131 5.67 7.12 -9.88
N ASP A 132 5.22 6.63 -11.04
CA ASP A 132 5.32 5.24 -11.51
C ASP A 132 5.78 5.24 -12.98
#